data_AF-A0A961FAG5-F1
#
_entry.id   AF-A0A961FAG5-F1
#
_cell.length_a   1.000
_cell.length_b   1.000
_cell.length_c   1.000
_cell.angle_alpha   90.00
_cell.angle_beta   90.00
_cell.angle_gamma   90.00
#
_symmetry.space_group_name_H-M   'P 1'
#
loop_
_entity.id
_entity.type
_entity.pdbx_description
1 polymer ?
#
loop_
_entity_poly.entity_id
_entity_poly.type
_entity_poly.pdbx_seq_one_letter_code
_entity_poly.pdbx_strand_id
1 'polypeptide(L)' 'PVIACSGYFQEDARDLCRAIGFAEILSKPFSPDVLGSVMRRALVSGNDSPVFETESKGVAESLS' A
#
# COMPACT_ATOMS: atom_id res chain seq x y z
N PRO A 1 4.01 -9.30 0.37
CA PRO A 1 4.22 -7.84 0.46
C PRO A 1 3.56 -7.14 -0.73
N VAL A 2 2.86 -6.02 -0.50
CA VAL A 2 2.22 -5.21 -1.55
C VAL A 2 3.02 -3.92 -1.77
N ILE A 3 3.26 -3.54 -3.03
CA ILE A 3 3.98 -2.30 -3.38
C ILE A 3 3.05 -1.41 -4.21
N ALA A 4 2.83 -0.17 -3.78
CA ALA A 4 2.05 0.81 -4.55
C ALA A 4 2.88 1.40 -5.70
N CYS A 5 2.36 1.39 -6.92
CA CYS A 5 3.05 1.93 -8.09
C CYS A 5 2.25 3.05 -8.77
N SER A 6 2.69 4.31 -8.68
CA SER A 6 1.98 5.46 -9.27
C SER A 6 2.94 6.46 -9.91
N GLY A 7 2.52 7.15 -10.97
CA GLY A 7 3.24 8.31 -11.53
C GLY A 7 2.98 9.61 -10.78
N TYR A 8 2.02 9.59 -9.86
CA TYR A 8 1.68 10.72 -9.01
C TYR A 8 1.34 10.21 -7.62
N PHE A 9 2.07 10.71 -6.63
CA PHE A 9 1.78 10.52 -5.22
C PHE A 9 1.49 11.89 -4.62
N GLN A 10 0.40 11.99 -3.88
CA GLN A 10 0.14 13.16 -3.05
C GLN A 10 1.15 13.20 -1.90
N GLU A 11 1.24 14.35 -1.25
CA GLU A 11 1.92 14.48 0.04
C GLU A 11 1.38 13.38 0.99
N ASP A 12 2.26 12.79 1.80
CA ASP A 12 1.94 11.71 2.74
C ASP A 12 1.47 10.37 2.16
N ALA A 13 1.46 10.18 0.84
CA ALA A 13 1.03 8.90 0.24
C ALA A 13 1.82 7.69 0.75
N ARG A 14 3.10 7.88 1.12
CA ARG A 14 3.94 6.84 1.73
C ARG A 14 3.40 6.41 3.09
N ASP A 15 2.98 7.35 3.92
CA ASP A 15 2.49 7.05 5.27
C ASP A 15 1.07 6.48 5.23
N LEU A 16 0.24 6.95 4.29
CA LEU A 16 -1.06 6.33 4.00
C LEU A 16 -0.88 4.88 3.54
N CYS A 17 -0.01 4.62 2.56
CA CYS A 17 0.25 3.27 2.08
C CYS A 17 0.75 2.36 3.22
N ARG A 18 1.64 2.86 4.08
CA ARG A 18 2.09 2.12 5.27
C ARG A 18 0.96 1.82 6.25
N ALA A 19 0.09 2.78 6.53
CA ALA A 19 -1.06 2.61 7.42
C ALA A 19 -2.04 1.55 6.89
N ILE A 20 -2.18 1.41 5.57
CA ILE A 20 -2.99 0.37 4.91
C ILE A 20 -2.30 -1.01 4.95
N GLY A 21 -1.00 -1.06 5.21
CA GLY A 21 -0.21 -2.30 5.24
C GLY A 21 0.56 -2.59 3.94
N PHE A 22 0.75 -1.59 3.08
CA PHE A 22 1.62 -1.73 1.92
C PHE A 22 3.07 -1.70 2.40
N ALA A 23 3.89 -2.60 1.85
CA ALA A 23 5.27 -2.74 2.23
C ALA A 23 6.14 -1.59 1.72
N GLU A 24 5.86 -1.09 0.50
CA GLU A 24 6.62 0.00 -0.11
C GLU A 24 5.81 0.77 -1.16
N ILE A 25 6.40 1.88 -1.63
CA ILE A 25 5.86 2.73 -2.67
C ILE A 25 6.92 2.96 -3.78
N LEU A 26 6.49 2.93 -5.04
CA LEU A 26 7.34 3.05 -6.21
C LEU A 26 6.77 4.08 -7.20
N SER A 27 7.46 5.19 -7.36
CA SER A 27 7.09 6.28 -8.28
C SER A 27 7.49 5.95 -9.71
N LYS A 28 6.57 6.18 -10.66
CA LYS A 28 6.83 6.09 -12.10
C LYS A 28 7.38 7.44 -12.63
N PRO A 29 8.28 7.44 -13.63
CA PRO A 29 8.95 6.26 -14.20
C PRO A 29 10.04 5.72 -13.26
N PHE A 30 10.31 4.42 -13.35
CA PHE A 30 11.39 3.76 -12.60
C PHE A 30 12.24 2.87 -13.51
N SER A 31 13.51 2.68 -13.12
CA SER A 31 14.40 1.73 -13.77
C SER A 31 14.28 0.33 -13.15
N PRO A 32 14.76 -0.72 -13.84
CA PRO A 32 14.85 -2.07 -13.27
C PRO A 32 15.65 -2.14 -11.96
N ASP A 33 16.71 -1.34 -11.82
CA ASP A 33 17.54 -1.31 -10.60
C ASP A 33 16.77 -0.75 -9.40
N VAL A 34 15.97 0.30 -9.63
CA VAL A 34 15.09 0.88 -8.61
C VAL A 34 14.05 -0.14 -8.19
N LEU A 35 13.39 -0.79 -9.15
CA LEU A 35 12.41 -1.85 -8.86
C LEU A 35 13.05 -2.98 -8.04
N GLY A 36 14.21 -3.49 -8.44
CA GLY A 36 14.90 -4.56 -7.73
C GLY A 36 15.27 -4.18 -6.30
N SER A 37 15.67 -2.91 -6.08
CA SER A 37 15.98 -2.41 -4.74
C SER A 37 14.73 -2.29 -3.86
N VAL A 38 13.60 -1.83 -4.41
CA VAL A 38 12.32 -1.77 -3.68
C VAL A 38 11.82 -3.17 -3.33
N MET A 39 11.90 -4.13 -4.27
CA MET A 39 11.49 -5.51 -4.03
C MET A 39 12.33 -6.18 -2.93
N ARG A 40 13.65 -6.01 -2.94
CA ARG A 40 14.52 -6.54 -1.87
C ARG A 40 14.13 -5.99 -0.49
N ARG A 41 13.85 -4.69 -0.38
CA ARG A 41 13.38 -4.10 0.89
C ARG A 41 12.04 -4.69 1.32
N ALA A 42 11.08 -4.78 0.40
CA ALA A 42 9.75 -5.30 0.69
C ALA A 42 9.75 -6.79 1.11
N LEU A 43 10.72 -7.57 0.64
CA LEU A 43 10.88 -8.98 1.01
C LEU A 43 11.56 -9.17 2.36
N VAL A 44 12.49 -8.28 2.75
CA VAL A 44 13.14 -8.32 4.08
C VAL A 44 12.16 -7.92 5.19
N SER A 45 11.22 -7.01 4.91
CA SER A 45 10.23 -6.52 5.89
C SER A 45 9.02 -7.45 6.10
N GLY A 46 9.03 -8.67 5.55
CA GLY A 46 7.85 -9.52 5.33
C GLY A 46 7.11 -10.13 6.53
N ASN A 47 7.30 -9.66 7.78
CA ASN A 47 6.79 -10.36 8.97
C ASN A 47 5.78 -9.61 9.86
N ASP A 48 5.36 -8.39 9.54
CA ASP A 48 4.30 -7.69 10.30
C ASP A 48 3.35 -6.96 9.36
N SER A 49 2.23 -7.60 8.97
CA SER A 49 1.09 -6.90 8.39
C SER A 49 -0.12 -7.04 9.31
N PRO A 50 -0.76 -5.92 9.72
CA PRO A 50 -1.99 -5.97 10.48
C PRO A 50 -3.12 -6.53 9.60
N VAL A 51 -3.88 -7.49 10.14
CA VAL A 51 -5.09 -8.01 9.52
C VAL A 51 -6.15 -6.90 9.59
N PHE A 52 -6.43 -6.25 8.46
CA PHE A 52 -7.62 -5.40 8.35
C PHE A 52 -8.83 -6.31 8.09
N GLU A 53 -9.65 -6.52 9.13
CA GLU A 53 -10.99 -7.07 8.97
C GLU A 53 -11.84 -6.02 8.24
N THR A 54 -12.11 -6.26 6.96
CA THR A 54 -13.01 -5.43 6.18
C THR A 54 -14.45 -5.70 6.63
N GLU A 55 -14.95 -4.95 7.62
CA GLU A 55 -16.38 -4.92 7.93
C GLU A 55 -17.13 -4.35 6.71
N SER A 56 -17.67 -5.24 5.89
CA SER A 56 -18.62 -4.89 4.83
C SER A 56 -19.96 -4.58 5.48
N LYS A 57 -20.12 -3.37 6.03
CA LYS A 57 -21.43 -2.91 6.51
C LYS A 57 -22.26 -2.47 5.31
N GLY A 58 -23.12 -3.39 4.86
CA GLY A 58 -24.12 -3.13 3.85
C GLY A 58 -24.96 -1.91 4.21
N VAL A 59 -25.14 -1.01 3.25
CA VAL A 59 -26.10 0.08 3.32
C VAL A 59 -27.48 -0.54 3.19
N ALA A 60 -28.14 -0.81 4.31
CA ALA A 60 -29.55 -1.15 4.35
C ALA A 60 -30.23 -0.33 5.45
N GLU A 61 -31.25 0.41 5.01
CA GLU A 61 -32.35 1.00 5.78
C GLU A 61 -32.05 2.16 6.73
N SER A 62 -32.46 3.37 6.31
CA SER A 62 -33.32 4.27 7.09
C SER A 62 -33.66 5.51 6.27
N LEU A 63 -34.76 5.43 5.49
CA LEU A 63 -35.56 6.62 5.20
C LEU A 63 -36.93 6.36 5.84
N SER A 64 -37.16 7.16 6.88
CA SER A 64 -38.45 7.39 7.56
C SER A 64 -39.52 7.89 6.60
#